data_AF-A0A7X7LJ69-F1
#
_entry.id   AF-A0A7X7LJ69-F1
#
_cell.length_a   1.000
_cell.length_b   1.000
_cell.length_c   1.000
_cell.angle_alpha   90.00
_cell.angle_beta   90.00
_cell.angle_gamma   90.00
#
_symmetry.space_group_name_H-M   'P 1'
#
loop_
_entity.id
_entity.type
_entity.pdbx_description
1 polymer ?
#
loop_
_entity_poly.entity_id
_entity_poly.type
_entity_poly.pdbx_seq_one_letter_code
_entity_poly.pdbx_strand_id
1 'polypeptide(L)'
;MAKKKGINNHSKRFLNRIECSGNALPYSVCFFCLFALFVIVISWIGLRLDWVVIHPDNQEIIHIENLISRNGLHCSILEMFNDYTSFALPGILMLSLHEIGIAESNGLIITMLPYSILFFVFWPLFHIAWVYPEIPHGFDSGVHFDIPL
;
A
#
# COMPACT_ATOMS: atom_id res chain seq x y z
N MET A 1 4.82 -37.03 27.10
CA MET A 1 5.37 -37.51 25.80
C MET A 1 4.34 -37.24 24.70
N ALA A 2 4.54 -36.22 23.86
CA ALA A 2 3.62 -35.92 22.76
C ALA A 2 3.95 -36.78 21.53
N LYS A 3 2.97 -37.58 21.07
CA LYS A 3 3.07 -38.51 19.94
C LYS A 3 3.07 -37.72 18.62
N LYS A 4 4.23 -37.59 17.98
CA LYS A 4 4.39 -36.90 16.68
C LYS A 4 3.67 -37.70 15.58
N LYS A 5 2.54 -37.18 15.09
CA LYS A 5 1.70 -37.78 14.04
C LYS A 5 2.50 -37.85 12.73
N GLY A 6 2.76 -39.05 12.22
CA GLY A 6 3.54 -39.27 11.00
C GLY A 6 2.81 -38.73 9.77
N ILE A 7 3.35 -37.69 9.14
CA ILE A 7 2.82 -37.07 7.93
C ILE A 7 3.01 -38.02 6.74
N ASN A 8 1.98 -38.19 5.92
CA ASN A 8 1.98 -39.05 4.73
C ASN A 8 2.99 -38.58 3.66
N ASN A 9 3.50 -39.51 2.84
CA ASN A 9 4.57 -39.23 1.87
C ASN A 9 4.17 -38.21 0.79
N HIS A 10 2.88 -38.12 0.45
CA HIS A 10 2.39 -37.15 -0.54
C HIS A 10 2.44 -35.71 -0.01
N SER A 11 1.99 -35.46 1.22
CA SER A 11 2.07 -34.11 1.81
C SER A 11 3.51 -33.68 2.07
N LYS A 12 4.41 -34.62 2.40
CA LYS A 12 5.85 -34.32 2.52
C LYS A 12 6.44 -33.80 1.21
N ARG A 13 6.10 -34.42 0.07
CA ARG A 13 6.58 -33.97 -1.25
C ARG A 13 6.00 -32.62 -1.64
N PHE A 14 4.74 -32.37 -1.28
CA PHE A 14 4.09 -31.08 -1.50
C PHE A 14 4.74 -29.97 -0.64
N LEU A 15 4.94 -30.20 0.66
CA LEU A 15 5.66 -29.27 1.54
C LEU A 15 7.09 -29.01 1.03
N ASN A 16 7.80 -30.04 0.56
CA ASN A 16 9.16 -29.89 0.03
C ASN A 16 9.21 -29.00 -1.22
N ARG A 17 8.14 -28.98 -2.05
CA ARG A 17 8.04 -28.05 -3.19
C ARG A 17 7.79 -26.61 -2.74
N ILE A 18 6.94 -26.40 -1.73
CA ILE A 18 6.64 -25.06 -1.20
C ILE A 18 7.86 -24.48 -0.48
N GLU A 19 8.56 -25.30 0.31
CA GLU A 19 9.79 -24.91 1.00
C GLU A 19 10.87 -24.50 0.00
N CYS A 20 11.07 -25.31 -1.04
CA CYS A 20 12.04 -25.00 -2.09
C CYS A 20 11.65 -23.74 -2.88
N SER A 21 10.36 -23.56 -3.19
CA SER A 21 9.86 -22.36 -3.88
C SER A 21 9.97 -21.10 -3.02
N GLY A 22 9.71 -21.20 -1.72
CA GLY A 22 9.85 -20.11 -0.74
C GLY A 22 11.29 -19.66 -0.56
N ASN A 23 12.22 -20.62 -0.50
CA ASN A 23 13.65 -20.33 -0.35
C ASN A 23 14.32 -19.83 -1.64
N ALA A 24 13.76 -20.19 -2.81
CA ALA A 24 14.29 -19.79 -4.11
C ALA A 24 13.87 -18.39 -4.55
N LEU A 25 12.90 -17.76 -3.87
CA LEU A 25 12.43 -16.42 -4.24
C LEU A 25 13.52 -15.38 -3.93
N PRO A 26 14.08 -14.69 -4.95
CA PRO A 26 15.00 -13.60 -4.71
C PRO A 26 14.25 -12.44 -4.02
N TYR A 27 14.97 -11.66 -3.22
CA TYR A 27 14.42 -10.49 -2.52
C TYR A 27 13.61 -9.61 -3.48
N SER A 28 12.46 -9.09 -3.04
CA SER A 28 11.51 -8.33 -3.87
C SER A 28 12.17 -7.17 -4.66
N VAL A 29 13.15 -6.50 -4.07
CA VAL A 29 13.94 -5.43 -4.72
C VAL A 29 14.64 -5.92 -6.00
N CYS A 30 15.09 -7.18 -6.03
CA CYS A 30 15.77 -7.75 -7.19
C CYS A 30 14.82 -7.87 -8.39
N PHE A 31 13.54 -8.22 -8.16
CA PHE A 31 12.55 -8.23 -9.24
C PHE A 31 12.32 -6.81 -9.79
N PHE A 32 12.22 -5.80 -8.93
CA PHE A 32 12.07 -4.42 -9.38
C PHE A 32 13.27 -3.95 -10.22
N CYS A 33 14.50 -4.21 -9.76
CA CYS A 33 15.71 -3.90 -10.52
C CYS A 33 15.75 -4.66 -11.86
N LEU A 34 15.36 -5.93 -11.88
CA LEU A 34 15.29 -6.74 -13.10
C LEU A 34 14.29 -6.15 -14.11
N PHE A 35 13.09 -5.77 -13.66
CA PHE A 35 12.08 -5.14 -14.51
C PHE A 35 12.52 -3.75 -15.00
N ALA A 36 13.14 -2.94 -14.16
CA ALA A 36 13.67 -1.63 -14.56
C ALA A 36 14.73 -1.78 -15.67
N LEU A 37 15.67 -2.72 -15.51
CA LEU A 37 16.67 -3.03 -16.54
C LEU A 37 15.99 -3.54 -17.82
N PHE A 38 14.99 -4.39 -17.69
CA PHE A 38 14.22 -4.89 -18.82
C PHE A 38 13.51 -3.77 -19.60
N VAL A 39 12.92 -2.79 -18.92
CA VAL A 39 12.29 -1.61 -19.56
C VAL A 39 13.33 -0.76 -20.29
N ILE A 40 14.52 -0.54 -19.70
CA ILE A 40 15.62 0.17 -20.36
C ILE A 40 16.03 -0.54 -21.66
N VAL A 41 16.15 -1.87 -21.63
CA VAL A 41 16.49 -2.68 -22.82
C VAL A 41 15.39 -2.59 -23.88
N ILE A 42 14.12 -2.68 -23.50
CA ILE A 42 13.00 -2.56 -24.44
C ILE A 42 12.95 -1.17 -25.07
N SER A 43 13.13 -0.11 -24.27
CA SER A 43 13.17 1.28 -24.77
C SER A 43 14.27 1.46 -25.82
N TRP A 44 15.45 0.88 -25.59
CA TRP A 44 16.54 0.90 -26.56
C TRP A 44 16.23 0.12 -27.86
N ILE A 45 15.57 -1.03 -27.77
CA ILE A 45 15.13 -1.81 -28.94
C ILE A 45 14.03 -1.06 -29.71
N GLY A 46 13.09 -0.44 -29.00
CA GLY A 46 11.99 0.33 -29.59
C GLY A 46 12.47 1.50 -30.45
N LEU A 47 13.56 2.17 -30.03
CA LEU A 47 14.20 3.21 -30.83
C LEU A 47 14.79 2.64 -32.13
N ARG A 48 15.42 1.46 -32.09
CA ARG A 48 16.04 0.86 -33.30
C ARG A 48 15.03 0.44 -34.36
N LEU A 49 13.81 0.13 -33.94
CA LEU A 49 12.72 -0.29 -34.82
C LEU A 49 11.88 0.90 -35.30
N ASP A 50 12.24 2.13 -34.93
CA ASP A 50 11.54 3.39 -35.26
C ASP A 50 10.03 3.27 -35.02
N TRP A 51 9.70 2.78 -33.82
CA TRP A 51 8.33 2.42 -33.49
C TRP A 51 7.57 3.70 -33.10
N VAL A 52 6.49 3.96 -33.82
CA VAL A 52 5.72 5.20 -33.73
C VAL A 52 4.31 4.87 -33.23
N VAL A 53 3.84 5.57 -32.20
CA VAL A 53 2.49 5.39 -31.64
C VAL A 53 1.71 6.67 -31.89
N ILE A 54 0.54 6.53 -32.53
CA ILE A 54 -0.39 7.64 -32.74
C ILE A 54 -1.28 7.73 -31.51
N HIS A 55 -1.35 8.89 -30.87
CA HIS A 55 -2.24 9.06 -29.73
C HIS A 55 -3.70 9.06 -30.19
N PRO A 56 -4.58 8.23 -29.60
CA PRO A 56 -5.94 8.02 -30.12
C PRO A 56 -6.84 9.27 -30.02
N ASP A 57 -6.56 10.18 -29.09
CA ASP A 57 -7.38 11.39 -28.88
C ASP A 57 -6.92 12.60 -29.71
N ASN A 58 -5.61 12.83 -29.87
CA ASN A 58 -5.07 14.04 -30.51
C ASN A 58 -4.46 13.81 -31.90
N GLN A 59 -4.37 12.56 -32.39
CA GLN A 59 -3.73 12.21 -33.68
C GLN A 59 -2.26 12.67 -33.80
N GLU A 60 -1.62 13.04 -32.69
CA GLU A 60 -0.22 13.41 -32.67
C GLU A 60 0.69 12.18 -32.68
N ILE A 61 1.79 12.31 -33.42
CA ILE A 61 2.80 11.29 -33.59
C ILE A 61 3.71 11.33 -32.36
N ILE A 62 3.60 10.35 -31.48
CA ILE A 62 4.45 10.24 -30.30
C ILE A 62 5.65 9.39 -30.67
N HIS A 63 6.84 10.00 -30.60
CA HIS A 63 8.09 9.29 -30.78
C HIS A 63 8.47 8.55 -29.50
N ILE A 64 9.02 7.35 -29.63
CA ILE A 64 9.53 6.59 -28.49
C ILE A 64 10.80 7.26 -27.96
N GLU A 65 10.75 7.65 -26.69
CA GLU A 65 11.89 8.20 -25.98
C GLU A 65 12.82 7.08 -25.51
N ASN A 66 14.10 7.18 -25.87
CA ASN A 66 15.12 6.25 -25.41
C ASN A 66 15.62 6.65 -24.02
N LEU A 67 15.36 5.80 -23.03
CA LEU A 67 15.75 6.02 -21.63
C LEU A 67 17.27 6.05 -21.42
N ILE A 68 18.06 5.46 -22.32
CA ILE A 68 19.54 5.48 -22.27
C ILE A 68 20.11 6.80 -22.83
N SER A 69 19.33 7.56 -23.60
CA SER A 69 19.77 8.84 -24.17
C SER A 69 20.08 9.85 -23.08
N ARG A 70 20.88 10.88 -23.39
CA ARG A 70 21.21 11.97 -22.46
C ARG A 70 19.96 12.61 -21.85
N ASN A 71 18.92 12.82 -22.67
CA ASN A 71 17.67 13.40 -22.19
C ASN A 71 16.87 12.41 -21.33
N GLY A 72 16.79 11.14 -21.75
CA GLY A 72 16.08 10.08 -21.03
C GLY A 72 16.66 9.79 -19.64
N LEU A 73 17.99 9.69 -19.52
CA LEU A 73 18.67 9.52 -18.23
C LEU A 73 18.50 10.74 -17.32
N HIS A 74 18.56 11.95 -17.90
CA HIS A 74 18.36 13.18 -17.15
C HIS A 74 16.95 13.27 -16.57
N CYS A 75 15.91 13.02 -17.38
CA CYS A 75 14.54 12.97 -16.89
C CYS A 75 14.36 11.85 -15.86
N SER A 76 14.87 10.64 -16.12
CA SER A 76 14.75 9.51 -15.19
C SER A 76 15.34 9.80 -13.82
N ILE A 77 16.51 10.45 -13.75
CA ILE A 77 17.16 10.79 -12.48
C ILE A 77 16.43 11.94 -11.76
N LEU A 78 15.99 12.97 -12.50
CA LEU A 78 15.30 14.12 -11.90
C LEU A 78 13.92 13.74 -11.37
N GLU A 79 13.19 12.89 -12.09
CA GLU A 79 11.84 12.48 -11.72
C GLU A 79 11.83 11.32 -10.72
N MET A 80 12.93 10.55 -10.59
CA MET A 80 13.01 9.38 -9.69
C MET A 80 12.50 9.66 -8.27
N PHE A 81 12.86 10.83 -7.70
CA PHE A 81 12.42 11.19 -6.35
C PHE A 81 10.93 11.52 -6.30
N ASN A 82 10.44 12.24 -7.31
CA ASN A 82 9.02 12.58 -7.41
C ASN A 82 8.17 11.33 -7.65
N ASP A 83 8.64 10.38 -8.45
CA ASP A 83 7.98 9.10 -8.69
C ASP A 83 7.93 8.25 -7.42
N TYR A 84 9.03 8.19 -6.65
CA TYR A 84 9.07 7.45 -5.39
C TYR A 84 8.12 8.03 -4.34
N THR A 85 8.04 9.36 -4.24
CA THR A 85 7.21 10.05 -3.23
C THR A 85 5.74 10.17 -3.64
N SER A 86 5.46 10.33 -4.94
CA SER A 86 4.09 10.35 -5.49
C SER A 86 3.46 8.96 -5.55
N PHE A 87 4.26 7.89 -5.54
CA PHE A 87 3.74 6.54 -5.43
C PHE A 87 3.14 6.35 -4.03
N ALA A 88 1.79 6.29 -4.00
CA ALA A 88 0.97 6.37 -2.79
C ALA A 88 1.33 5.36 -1.69
N LEU A 89 2.01 4.27 -2.01
CA LEU A 89 2.30 3.20 -1.06
C LEU A 89 3.64 3.41 -0.31
N PRO A 90 4.84 3.33 -0.92
CA PRO A 90 6.09 3.37 -0.18
C PRO A 90 6.42 4.73 0.42
N GLY A 91 6.12 5.84 -0.25
CA GLY A 91 6.47 7.19 0.24
C GLY A 91 5.71 7.53 1.53
N ILE A 92 4.39 7.33 1.53
CA ILE A 92 3.53 7.54 2.71
C ILE A 92 3.93 6.58 3.84
N LEU A 93 4.15 5.30 3.53
CA LEU A 93 4.56 4.33 4.54
C LEU A 93 5.89 4.68 5.20
N MET A 94 6.88 5.18 4.45
CA MET A 94 8.17 5.57 5.01
C MET A 94 8.04 6.74 5.99
N LEU A 95 7.21 7.74 5.65
CA LEU A 95 6.87 8.84 6.56
C LEU A 95 6.12 8.33 7.80
N SER A 96 5.08 7.51 7.62
CA SER A 96 4.27 6.98 8.72
C SER A 96 5.10 6.11 9.67
N LEU A 97 5.99 5.26 9.15
CA LEU A 97 6.84 4.41 9.97
C LEU A 97 7.88 5.21 10.75
N HIS A 98 8.36 6.33 10.20
CA HIS A 98 9.24 7.25 10.93
C HIS A 98 8.52 7.87 12.14
N GLU A 99 7.29 8.35 11.94
CA GLU A 99 6.46 8.91 13.01
C GLU A 99 6.15 7.87 14.09
N ILE A 100 5.75 6.66 13.70
CA ILE A 100 5.51 5.54 14.62
C ILE A 100 6.79 5.18 15.38
N GLY A 101 7.95 5.16 14.71
CA GLY A 101 9.24 4.87 15.35
C GLY A 101 9.59 5.84 16.48
N ILE A 102 9.31 7.13 16.30
CA ILE A 102 9.50 8.15 17.35
C ILE A 102 8.50 7.92 18.50
N ALA A 103 7.23 7.64 18.18
CA ALA A 103 6.20 7.39 19.18
C ALA A 103 6.49 6.14 20.03
N GLU A 104 6.99 5.06 19.41
CA GLU A 104 7.40 3.84 20.09
C GLU A 104 8.64 4.07 20.96
N SER A 105 9.67 4.76 20.44
CA SER A 105 10.90 5.02 21.19
C SER A 105 10.65 5.81 22.48
N ASN A 106 9.63 6.67 22.48
CA ASN A 106 9.24 7.48 23.63
C ASN A 106 8.26 6.77 24.56
N GLY A 107 7.87 5.52 24.25
CA GLY A 107 6.88 4.75 25.01
C GLY A 107 5.47 5.34 24.96
N LEU A 108 5.18 6.25 24.02
CA LEU A 108 3.88 6.91 23.91
C LEU A 108 2.76 5.90 23.60
N ILE A 109 3.05 4.91 22.75
CA ILE A 109 2.07 3.90 22.35
C ILE A 109 1.69 3.02 23.55
N ILE A 110 2.67 2.58 24.35
CA ILE A 110 2.43 1.77 25.55
C ILE A 110 1.64 2.56 26.60
N THR A 111 1.97 3.84 26.80
CA THR A 111 1.31 4.69 27.80
C THR A 111 -0.11 5.10 27.41
N MET A 112 -0.41 5.31 26.13
CA MET A 112 -1.74 5.70 25.62
C MET A 112 -2.70 4.51 25.43
N LEU A 113 -2.17 3.29 25.31
CA LEU A 113 -2.97 2.07 25.13
C LEU A 113 -4.08 1.87 26.19
N PRO A 114 -3.83 1.97 27.51
CA PRO A 114 -4.89 1.86 28.52
C PRO A 114 -5.94 2.98 28.42
N TYR A 115 -5.53 4.21 28.07
CA TYR A 115 -6.46 5.34 27.87
C TYR A 115 -7.36 5.12 26.65
N SER A 116 -6.81 4.58 25.55
CA SER A 116 -7.59 4.22 24.37
C SER A 116 -8.65 3.16 24.70
N ILE A 117 -8.28 2.10 25.43
CA ILE A 117 -9.24 1.06 25.87
C ILE A 117 -10.32 1.66 26.76
N LEU A 118 -9.94 2.50 27.74
CA LEU A 118 -10.90 3.17 28.61
C LEU A 118 -11.85 4.04 27.80
N PHE A 119 -11.35 4.81 26.82
CA PHE A 119 -12.16 5.62 25.92
C PHE A 119 -13.13 4.76 25.10
N PHE A 120 -12.66 3.67 24.49
CA PHE A 120 -13.50 2.76 23.70
C PHE A 120 -14.58 2.05 24.52
N VAL A 121 -14.42 1.87 25.84
CA VAL A 121 -15.44 1.27 26.71
C VAL A 121 -16.36 2.34 27.31
N PHE A 122 -15.80 3.44 27.79
CA PHE A 122 -16.53 4.54 28.41
C PHE A 122 -17.42 5.28 27.40
N TRP A 123 -16.92 5.53 26.20
CA TRP A 123 -17.63 6.29 25.16
C TRP A 123 -18.96 5.66 24.72
N PRO A 124 -19.05 4.37 24.35
CA PRO A 124 -20.33 3.76 24.02
C PRO A 124 -21.25 3.68 25.24
N LEU A 125 -20.72 3.50 26.45
CA LEU A 125 -21.55 3.47 27.66
C LEU A 125 -22.19 4.83 27.94
N PHE A 126 -21.44 5.92 27.76
CA PHE A 126 -21.97 7.28 27.77
C PHE A 126 -23.03 7.49 26.68
N HIS A 127 -22.77 7.06 25.44
CA HIS A 127 -23.71 7.22 24.33
C HIS A 127 -25.01 6.41 24.54
N ILE A 128 -24.92 5.19 25.10
CA ILE A 128 -26.08 4.38 25.47
C ILE A 128 -26.87 5.06 26.59
N ALA A 129 -26.17 5.52 27.63
CA ALA A 129 -26.79 6.25 28.74
C ALA A 129 -27.38 7.60 28.31
N TRP A 130 -26.92 8.18 27.21
CA TRP A 130 -27.47 9.40 26.63
C TRP A 130 -28.72 9.15 25.78
N VAL A 131 -28.71 8.07 24.98
CA VAL A 131 -29.81 7.71 24.08
C VAL A 131 -31.00 7.10 24.85
N TYR A 132 -30.75 6.25 25.86
CA TYR A 132 -31.81 5.51 26.57
C TYR A 132 -32.84 6.39 27.32
N PRO A 133 -32.45 7.45 28.04
CA PRO A 133 -33.39 8.38 28.66
C PRO A 133 -33.98 9.43 27.71
N GLU A 134 -33.81 9.27 26.38
CA GLU A 134 -34.30 10.20 25.35
C GLU A 134 -33.92 11.66 25.62
N ILE A 135 -32.75 11.88 26.24
CA ILE A 135 -32.27 13.23 26.58
C ILE A 135 -32.14 14.00 25.25
N PRO A 136 -32.73 15.20 25.13
CA PRO A 136 -32.67 15.96 23.88
C PRO A 136 -31.21 16.19 23.49
N HIS A 137 -30.86 15.74 22.27
CA HIS A 137 -29.49 15.80 21.75
C HIS A 137 -29.08 17.24 21.36
N GLY A 138 -29.99 18.20 21.56
CA GLY A 138 -29.87 19.64 21.38
C GLY A 138 -31.25 20.30 21.57
N PHE A 139 -31.28 21.59 21.91
CA PHE A 139 -32.52 22.36 21.92
C PHE A 139 -33.01 22.52 20.47
N ASP A 140 -34.21 22.04 20.17
CA ASP A 140 -34.91 22.06 18.85
C ASP A 140 -34.56 20.95 17.82
N SER A 141 -34.59 19.66 18.21
CA SER A 141 -34.66 18.55 17.23
C SER A 141 -36.09 18.38 16.69
N GLY A 142 -36.54 19.34 15.87
CA GLY A 142 -37.83 19.31 15.16
C GLY A 142 -37.90 18.21 14.10
N VAL A 143 -38.04 16.95 14.51
CA VAL A 143 -38.35 15.82 13.61
C VAL A 143 -39.84 15.78 13.30
N HIS A 144 -40.31 16.74 12.49
CA HIS A 144 -41.56 16.61 11.76
C HIS A 144 -41.32 15.76 10.50
N PHE A 145 -41.46 14.43 10.64
CA PHE A 145 -41.57 13.55 9.46
C PHE A 145 -43.02 13.52 8.98
N ASP A 146 -43.45 14.55 8.24
CA ASP A 146 -44.69 14.46 7.47
C ASP A 146 -44.37 14.03 6.03
N ILE A 147 -44.92 12.87 5.68
CA ILE A 147 -44.69 12.08 4.46
C ILE A 147 -45.55 12.65 3.32
N PRO A 148 -45.01 12.92 2.10
CA PRO A 148 -45.83 13.31 0.97
C PRO A 148 -46.62 12.09 0.44
N LEU A 149 -47.96 12.19 0.50
CA LEU A 149 -48.91 11.34 -0.26
C LEU A 149 -48.95 11.77 -1.73
#